data_AF-A0A916JMB9-F1
#
_entry.id   AF-A0A916JMB9-F1
#
_cell.length_a   1.000
_cell.length_b   1.000
_cell.length_c   1.000
_cell.angle_alpha   90.00
_cell.angle_beta   90.00
_cell.angle_gamma   90.00
#
_symmetry.space_group_name_H-M   'P 1'
#
loop_
_entity.id
_entity.type
_entity.pdbx_description
1 polymer ?
#
loop_
_entity_poly.entity_id
_entity_poly.type
_entity_poly.pdbx_seq_one_letter_code
_entity_poly.pdbx_strand_id
1 'polypeptide(L)'
;MKETFEKLAKKYHGKFTYEDKLNPVFTTSTPGVKHNQQTFKLLFNLKSAEIELYNGMGIINEGRIVSSLMDISEHYDFSISFKDHFSRLFLFGRPFYNIESNNLNVKEFIQGSDSFHELLVLSKKYKFYPDTTGKSSAGFYEITTVYSNLFKERAELLDPLCKFHIDLVNWFQDL
;
A
#
# COMPACT_ATOMS: atom_id res chain seq x y z
N MET A 1 -5.05 15.76 1.77
CA MET A 1 -3.78 14.97 1.71
C MET A 1 -2.81 15.39 2.80
N LYS A 2 -2.25 16.60 2.80
CA LYS A 2 -1.33 17.06 3.86
C LYS A 2 -1.88 16.86 5.27
N GLU A 3 -3.08 17.39 5.54
CA GLU A 3 -3.76 17.23 6.85
C GLU A 3 -3.99 15.75 7.21
N THR A 4 -4.30 14.90 6.23
CA THR A 4 -4.48 13.46 6.43
C THR A 4 -3.17 12.82 6.91
N PHE A 5 -2.06 13.10 6.24
CA PHE A 5 -0.74 12.60 6.66
C PHE A 5 -0.32 13.14 8.03
N GLU A 6 -0.61 14.40 8.35
CA GLU A 6 -0.35 14.98 9.67
C GLU A 6 -1.17 14.28 10.78
N LYS A 7 -2.44 13.94 10.50
CA LYS A 7 -3.28 13.15 11.42
C LYS A 7 -2.72 11.75 11.64
N LEU A 8 -2.30 11.07 10.57
CA LEU A 8 -1.69 9.74 10.65
C LEU A 8 -0.35 9.78 11.39
N ALA A 9 0.48 10.78 11.14
CA ALA A 9 1.73 10.98 11.86
C ALA A 9 1.50 11.12 13.37
N LYS A 10 0.48 11.88 13.78
CA LYS A 10 0.09 11.98 15.19
C LYS A 10 -0.42 10.65 15.73
N LYS A 11 -1.29 9.96 14.98
CA LYS A 11 -1.91 8.69 15.38
C LYS A 11 -0.89 7.57 15.58
N TYR A 12 0.09 7.46 14.69
CA TYR A 12 1.09 6.40 14.67
C TYR A 12 2.45 6.85 15.23
N HIS A 13 2.51 8.02 15.87
CA HIS A 13 3.74 8.61 16.40
C HIS A 13 4.89 8.66 15.37
N GLY A 14 4.54 8.93 14.11
CA GLY A 14 5.44 8.93 12.97
C GLY A 14 5.98 10.31 12.58
N LYS A 15 6.93 10.30 11.65
CA LYS A 15 7.52 11.48 11.02
C LYS A 15 6.90 11.70 9.64
N PHE A 16 6.21 12.82 9.48
CA PHE A 16 5.68 13.26 8.18
C PHE A 16 6.67 14.21 7.48
N THR A 17 6.84 14.00 6.18
CA THR A 17 7.61 14.85 5.27
C THR A 17 6.77 15.16 4.03
N TYR A 18 6.87 16.40 3.56
CA TYR A 18 6.20 16.91 2.37
C TYR A 18 7.20 17.60 1.48
N GLU A 19 7.16 17.30 0.19
CA GLU A 19 7.97 17.94 -0.83
C GLU A 19 7.11 18.35 -2.02
N ASP A 20 7.38 19.55 -2.55
CA ASP A 20 6.71 20.12 -3.71
C ASP A 20 7.78 20.58 -4.71
N LYS A 21 7.95 19.84 -5.80
CA LYS A 21 9.02 20.04 -6.79
C LYS A 21 8.43 20.29 -8.17
N LEU A 22 8.96 21.30 -8.85
CA LEU A 22 8.73 21.50 -10.28
C LEU A 22 9.70 20.62 -11.06
N ASN A 23 9.20 19.53 -11.62
CA ASN A 23 9.99 18.65 -12.47
C ASN A 23 9.89 19.13 -13.93
N PRO A 24 11.01 19.39 -14.61
CA PRO A 24 11.00 19.63 -16.04
C PRO A 24 10.61 18.33 -16.74
N VAL A 25 9.54 18.35 -17.54
CA VAL A 25 9.22 17.22 -18.40
C VAL A 25 9.90 17.45 -19.73
N PHE A 26 10.90 16.62 -20.03
CA PHE A 26 11.55 16.60 -21.33
C PHE A 26 10.78 15.65 -22.25
N THR A 27 9.76 16.16 -22.94
CA THR A 27 9.23 15.49 -24.13
C THR A 27 9.93 16.01 -25.37
N THR A 28 10.06 15.16 -26.39
CA THR A 28 10.66 15.51 -27.69
C THR A 28 9.87 16.57 -28.47
N SER A 29 8.64 16.88 -28.04
CA SER A 29 7.68 17.73 -28.76
C SER A 29 7.37 19.07 -28.08
N THR A 30 7.78 19.29 -26.83
CA THR A 30 7.56 20.57 -26.12
C THR A 30 8.63 20.83 -25.06
N PRO A 31 9.77 21.44 -25.45
CA PRO A 31 10.78 21.88 -24.49
C PRO A 31 10.18 22.95 -23.56
N GLY A 32 10.22 22.72 -22.24
CA GLY A 32 9.97 23.76 -21.23
C GLY A 32 8.67 23.64 -20.41
N VAL A 33 7.86 22.60 -20.57
CA VAL A 33 6.70 22.38 -19.69
C VAL A 33 7.18 21.88 -18.32
N LYS A 34 6.93 22.67 -17.27
CA LYS A 34 7.19 22.29 -15.88
C LYS A 34 5.92 21.66 -15.31
N HIS A 35 6.04 20.45 -14.77
CA HIS A 35 4.95 19.81 -14.05
C HIS A 35 5.24 19.81 -12.55
N ASN A 36 4.19 20.03 -11.77
CA ASN A 36 4.31 19.98 -10.33
C ASN A 36 4.25 18.53 -9.84
N GLN A 37 5.22 18.14 -9.00
CA GLN A 37 5.26 16.85 -8.34
C GLN A 37 5.20 17.08 -6.83
N GLN A 38 4.12 16.62 -6.22
CA GLN A 38 3.95 16.62 -4.78
C GLN A 38 4.23 15.22 -4.25
N THR A 39 5.00 15.17 -3.17
CA THR A 39 5.35 13.92 -2.49
C THR A 39 5.01 14.04 -1.02
N PHE A 40 4.24 13.07 -0.53
CA PHE A 40 3.87 12.93 0.87
C PHE A 40 4.49 11.64 1.39
N LYS A 41 5.29 11.71 2.45
CA LYS A 41 5.92 10.54 3.06
C LYS A 41 5.72 10.54 4.57
N LEU A 42 5.22 9.44 5.09
CA LEU A 42 5.08 9.16 6.51
C LEU A 42 5.94 7.94 6.85
N LEU A 43 6.75 8.08 7.89
CA LEU A 43 7.60 7.00 8.42
C LEU A 43 7.26 6.78 9.89
N PHE A 44 7.02 5.54 10.30
CA PHE A 44 6.84 5.18 11.71
C PHE A 44 7.34 3.78 11.99
N ASN A 45 7.68 3.51 13.26
CA ASN A 45 8.21 2.23 13.69
C ASN A 45 7.13 1.43 14.43
N LEU A 46 7.13 0.12 14.24
CA LEU A 46 6.32 -0.83 14.98
C LEU A 46 7.21 -2.02 15.40
N LYS A 47 7.47 -2.16 16.71
CA LYS A 47 8.43 -3.14 17.24
C LYS A 47 9.78 -3.00 16.51
N SER A 48 10.28 -4.06 15.86
CA SER A 48 11.51 -4.05 15.06
C SER A 48 11.31 -3.69 13.58
N ALA A 49 10.09 -3.40 13.16
CA ALA A 49 9.76 -3.09 11.78
C ALA A 49 9.64 -1.57 11.54
N GLU A 50 10.03 -1.15 10.35
CA GLU A 50 9.83 0.21 9.84
C GLU A 50 8.69 0.20 8.82
N ILE A 51 7.74 1.12 8.94
CA ILE A 51 6.63 1.27 8.00
C ILE A 51 6.71 2.65 7.33
N GLU A 52 6.83 2.63 6.01
CA GLU A 52 6.88 3.81 5.15
C GLU A 52 5.63 3.89 4.26
N LEU A 53 4.82 4.93 4.46
CA LEU A 53 3.73 5.29 3.55
C LEU A 53 4.18 6.46 2.66
N TYR A 54 4.10 6.26 1.36
CA TYR A 54 4.47 7.19 0.31
C TYR A 54 3.27 7.48 -0.60
N ASN A 55 3.06 8.75 -0.95
CA ASN A 55 2.13 9.16 -1.99
C ASN A 55 2.76 10.20 -2.91
N GLY A 56 2.91 9.85 -4.19
CA GLY A 56 3.22 10.77 -5.27
C GLY A 56 1.92 11.30 -5.90
N MET A 57 1.89 12.61 -6.18
CA MET A 57 0.85 13.27 -6.95
C MET A 57 1.46 14.19 -8.02
N GLY A 58 0.89 14.20 -9.23
CA GLY A 58 1.39 15.03 -10.33
C GLY A 58 1.75 14.16 -11.53
N ILE A 59 3.04 14.02 -11.82
CA ILE A 59 3.53 13.09 -12.85
C ILE A 59 3.35 11.66 -12.37
N ILE A 60 3.78 11.39 -11.13
CA ILE A 60 3.58 10.12 -10.45
C ILE A 60 2.23 10.20 -9.75
N ASN A 61 1.30 9.30 -10.07
CA ASN A 61 0.01 9.16 -9.41
C ASN A 61 -0.12 7.77 -8.79
N GLU A 62 0.87 7.45 -7.97
CA GLU A 62 1.01 6.17 -7.30
C GLU A 62 1.23 6.39 -5.81
N GLY A 63 0.58 5.57 -5.00
CA GLY A 63 0.83 5.41 -3.60
C GLY A 63 1.46 4.06 -3.32
N ARG A 64 2.31 4.03 -2.29
CA ARG A 64 2.97 2.83 -1.84
C ARG A 64 3.05 2.83 -0.32
N ILE A 65 2.84 1.68 0.30
CA ILE A 65 3.20 1.46 1.70
C ILE A 65 4.13 0.25 1.78
N VAL A 66 5.22 0.38 2.52
CA VAL A 66 6.26 -0.63 2.66
C VAL A 66 6.46 -0.89 4.14
N SER A 67 6.40 -2.16 4.56
CA SER A 67 6.84 -2.59 5.88
C SER A 67 8.08 -3.45 5.74
N SER A 68 9.15 -3.07 6.43
CA SER A 68 10.42 -3.78 6.42
C SER A 68 10.60 -4.51 7.74
N LEU A 69 10.72 -5.84 7.68
CA LEU A 69 10.95 -6.73 8.83
C LEU A 69 12.31 -7.42 8.68
N MET A 70 12.93 -7.80 9.80
CA MET A 70 14.15 -8.58 9.78
C MET A 70 13.83 -10.07 9.63
N ASP A 71 14.56 -10.75 8.75
CA ASP A 71 14.77 -12.21 8.72
C ASP A 71 13.52 -13.08 8.96
N ILE A 72 12.58 -13.03 8.02
CA ILE A 72 11.43 -13.97 7.95
C ILE A 72 11.67 -14.95 6.81
N SER A 73 11.33 -16.22 7.05
CA SER A 73 11.48 -17.30 6.08
C SER A 73 10.69 -17.03 4.78
N GLU A 74 11.29 -17.38 3.64
CA GLU A 74 10.64 -17.40 2.31
C GLU A 74 9.35 -18.25 2.28
N HIS A 75 9.18 -19.18 3.22
CA HIS A 75 7.93 -19.95 3.33
C HIS A 75 6.70 -19.09 3.57
N TYR A 76 6.86 -17.84 4.00
CA TYR A 76 5.75 -16.95 4.24
C TYR A 76 5.47 -15.96 3.10
N ASP A 77 6.10 -16.12 1.94
CA ASP A 77 5.83 -15.26 0.79
C ASP A 77 4.35 -15.31 0.38
N PHE A 78 3.81 -14.14 0.02
CA PHE A 78 2.43 -14.03 -0.43
C PHE A 78 2.22 -12.89 -1.43
N SER A 79 1.14 -12.97 -2.19
CA SER A 79 0.63 -11.88 -3.00
C SER A 79 -0.89 -11.78 -2.92
N ILE A 80 -1.38 -10.55 -2.81
CA ILE A 80 -2.79 -10.19 -2.86
C ILE A 80 -2.96 -9.31 -4.09
N SER A 81 -3.79 -9.74 -5.03
CA SER A 81 -4.09 -8.97 -6.24
C SER A 81 -5.59 -8.75 -6.37
N PHE A 82 -5.99 -7.56 -6.82
CA PHE A 82 -7.40 -7.25 -7.05
C PHE A 82 -7.73 -7.33 -8.53
N LYS A 83 -8.90 -7.91 -8.82
CA LYS A 83 -9.44 -8.00 -10.17
C LYS A 83 -10.06 -6.67 -10.55
N ASP A 84 -9.53 -6.07 -11.61
CA ASP A 84 -10.05 -4.83 -12.19
C ASP A 84 -11.49 -4.98 -12.70
N HIS A 85 -12.09 -3.87 -13.13
CA HIS A 85 -13.47 -3.88 -13.59
C HIS A 85 -13.68 -4.76 -14.85
N PHE A 86 -12.69 -4.82 -15.74
CA PHE A 86 -12.80 -5.55 -17.01
C PHE A 86 -12.73 -7.06 -16.84
N SER A 87 -11.78 -7.54 -16.04
CA SER A 87 -11.63 -8.97 -15.70
C SER A 87 -12.87 -9.51 -14.99
N ARG A 88 -13.65 -8.65 -14.31
CA ARG A 88 -14.89 -9.05 -13.64
C ARG A 88 -16.06 -9.31 -14.58
N LEU A 89 -16.07 -8.77 -15.80
CA LEU A 89 -17.17 -8.98 -16.76
C LEU A 89 -17.33 -10.46 -17.14
N PHE A 90 -16.28 -11.27 -16.95
CA PHE A 90 -16.25 -12.69 -17.34
C PHE A 90 -16.18 -13.66 -16.14
N LEU A 91 -16.20 -13.16 -14.90
CA LEU A 91 -15.94 -13.96 -13.69
C LEU A 91 -17.11 -13.91 -12.69
N PHE A 92 -18.31 -14.25 -13.16
CA PHE A 92 -19.49 -14.35 -12.30
C PHE A 92 -19.25 -15.30 -11.11
N GLY A 93 -19.59 -14.84 -9.91
CA GLY A 93 -19.53 -15.62 -8.66
C GLY A 93 -18.15 -15.77 -8.00
N ARG A 94 -17.06 -15.31 -8.62
CA ARG A 94 -15.71 -15.41 -8.02
C ARG A 94 -15.38 -14.18 -7.16
N PRO A 95 -14.52 -14.33 -6.13
CA PRO A 95 -14.01 -13.18 -5.41
C PRO A 95 -13.25 -12.25 -6.36
N PHE A 96 -13.40 -10.94 -6.11
CA PHE A 96 -12.75 -9.86 -6.87
C PHE A 96 -11.31 -9.59 -6.40
N TYR A 97 -10.77 -10.48 -5.57
CA TYR A 97 -9.38 -10.51 -5.13
C TYR A 97 -8.87 -11.95 -5.25
N ASN A 98 -7.55 -12.10 -5.22
CA ASN A 98 -6.85 -13.37 -5.18
C ASN A 98 -5.75 -13.27 -4.12
N ILE A 99 -5.57 -14.32 -3.31
CA ILE A 99 -4.48 -14.44 -2.34
C ILE A 99 -3.70 -15.70 -2.70
N GLU A 100 -2.44 -15.51 -3.06
CA GLU A 100 -1.50 -16.57 -3.35
C GLU A 100 -0.48 -16.63 -2.22
N SER A 101 -0.28 -17.80 -1.63
CA SER A 101 0.80 -18.10 -0.71
C SER A 101 0.98 -19.62 -0.64
N ASN A 102 2.21 -20.07 -0.42
CA ASN A 102 2.49 -21.48 -0.13
C ASN A 102 2.19 -21.84 1.34
N ASN A 103 1.92 -20.85 2.19
CA ASN A 103 1.64 -21.03 3.59
C ASN A 103 0.17 -20.76 3.92
N LEU A 104 -0.51 -21.79 4.42
CA LEU A 104 -1.93 -21.74 4.75
C LEU A 104 -2.22 -20.76 5.90
N ASN A 105 -1.31 -20.65 6.89
CA ASN A 105 -1.50 -19.75 8.02
C ASN A 105 -1.48 -18.28 7.58
N VAL A 106 -0.62 -17.91 6.62
CA VAL A 106 -0.60 -16.57 6.03
C VAL A 106 -1.93 -16.26 5.37
N LYS A 107 -2.43 -17.22 4.57
CA LYS A 107 -3.69 -17.06 3.84
C LYS A 107 -4.89 -16.94 4.79
N GLU A 108 -4.97 -17.80 5.80
CA GLU A 108 -6.02 -17.79 6.82
C GLU A 108 -6.00 -16.49 7.63
N PHE A 109 -4.81 -16.02 8.02
CA PHE A 109 -4.66 -14.75 8.70
C PHE A 109 -5.18 -13.58 7.86
N ILE A 110 -4.72 -13.45 6.60
CA ILE A 110 -5.17 -12.38 5.71
C ILE A 110 -6.68 -12.45 5.52
N GLN A 111 -7.23 -13.65 5.30
CA GLN A 111 -8.67 -13.83 5.09
C GLN A 111 -9.52 -13.55 6.32
N GLY A 112 -8.98 -13.73 7.52
CA GLY A 112 -9.66 -13.42 8.79
C GLY A 112 -9.39 -12.02 9.33
N SER A 113 -8.55 -11.23 8.67
CA SER A 113 -8.16 -9.89 9.13
C SER A 113 -9.29 -8.87 8.92
N ASP A 114 -9.69 -8.19 10.00
CA ASP A 114 -10.68 -7.12 9.96
C ASP A 114 -10.23 -5.93 9.09
N SER A 115 -8.93 -5.57 9.15
CA SER A 115 -8.38 -4.49 8.32
C SER A 115 -8.34 -4.87 6.84
N PHE A 116 -8.09 -6.15 6.52
CA PHE A 116 -8.22 -6.63 5.15
C PHE A 116 -9.67 -6.55 4.66
N HIS A 117 -10.64 -6.95 5.49
CA HIS A 117 -12.07 -6.82 5.16
C HIS A 117 -12.50 -5.35 4.97
N GLU A 118 -11.99 -4.43 5.79
CA GLU A 118 -12.17 -2.98 5.62
C GLU A 118 -11.66 -2.53 4.24
N LEU A 119 -10.45 -2.97 3.84
CA LEU A 119 -9.90 -2.69 2.50
C LEU A 119 -10.75 -3.29 1.38
N LEU A 120 -11.31 -4.50 1.55
CA LEU A 120 -12.21 -5.11 0.56
C LEU A 120 -13.48 -4.27 0.35
N VAL A 121 -14.07 -3.73 1.43
CA VAL A 121 -15.25 -2.85 1.34
C VAL A 121 -14.91 -1.57 0.59
N LEU A 122 -13.80 -0.93 0.94
CA LEU A 122 -13.36 0.32 0.31
C LEU A 122 -12.98 0.13 -1.16
N SER A 123 -12.33 -1.00 -1.48
CA SER A 123 -11.98 -1.38 -2.85
C SER A 123 -13.22 -1.50 -3.74
N LYS A 124 -14.31 -2.10 -3.23
CA LYS A 124 -15.59 -2.17 -3.96
C LYS A 124 -16.23 -0.80 -4.14
N LYS A 125 -16.20 0.03 -3.09
CA LYS A 125 -16.85 1.35 -3.05
C LYS A 125 -16.17 2.34 -3.99
N TYR A 126 -14.85 2.46 -3.92
CA TYR A 126 -14.07 3.48 -4.62
C TYR A 126 -13.37 2.99 -5.88
N LYS A 127 -13.56 1.71 -6.26
CA LYS A 127 -12.85 1.07 -7.39
C LYS A 127 -11.33 1.19 -7.22
N PHE A 128 -10.91 0.99 -5.99
CA PHE A 128 -9.52 0.96 -5.58
C PHE A 128 -9.04 -0.50 -5.60
N TYR A 129 -7.85 -0.72 -6.14
CA TYR A 129 -7.30 -2.04 -6.40
C TYR A 129 -5.83 -2.05 -5.99
N PRO A 130 -5.54 -2.22 -4.68
CA PRO A 130 -4.17 -2.26 -4.20
C PRO A 130 -3.57 -3.64 -4.51
N ASP A 131 -2.33 -3.68 -4.97
CA ASP A 131 -1.60 -4.94 -5.08
C ASP A 131 -0.60 -5.03 -3.93
N THR A 132 -0.72 -6.07 -3.10
CA THR A 132 0.13 -6.29 -1.93
C THR A 132 1.00 -7.53 -2.13
N THR A 133 2.29 -7.45 -1.81
CA THR A 133 3.20 -8.59 -1.84
C THR A 133 4.04 -8.62 -0.56
N GLY A 134 4.18 -9.78 0.05
CA GLY A 134 5.18 -10.04 1.09
C GLY A 134 6.25 -10.96 0.51
N LYS A 135 7.52 -10.52 0.53
CA LYS A 135 8.64 -11.28 -0.03
C LYS A 135 9.89 -11.17 0.85
N SER A 136 10.58 -12.30 1.02
CA SER A 136 11.94 -12.29 1.56
C SER A 136 12.96 -11.88 0.49
N SER A 137 13.89 -10.99 0.84
CA SER A 137 15.00 -10.59 -0.02
C SER A 137 16.22 -10.18 0.81
N ALA A 138 17.37 -10.80 0.54
CA ALA A 138 18.67 -10.40 1.08
C ALA A 138 18.72 -10.14 2.60
N GLY A 139 18.07 -11.00 3.40
CA GLY A 139 18.08 -10.92 4.88
C GLY A 139 16.97 -10.03 5.48
N PHE A 140 16.08 -9.49 4.65
CA PHE A 140 14.91 -8.73 5.08
C PHE A 140 13.65 -9.32 4.46
N TYR A 141 12.52 -9.12 5.13
CA TYR A 141 11.22 -9.43 4.58
C TYR A 141 10.45 -8.14 4.38
N GLU A 142 10.01 -7.90 3.16
CA GLU A 142 9.34 -6.67 2.77
C GLU A 142 7.89 -6.96 2.41
N ILE A 143 6.98 -6.21 3.04
CA ILE A 143 5.57 -6.17 2.68
C ILE A 143 5.32 -4.87 1.95
N THR A 144 5.01 -4.94 0.66
CA THR A 144 4.79 -3.78 -0.20
C THR A 144 3.37 -3.81 -0.73
N THR A 145 2.62 -2.71 -0.52
CA THR A 145 1.35 -2.46 -1.19
C THR A 145 1.49 -1.27 -2.13
N VAL A 146 1.13 -1.44 -3.40
CA VAL A 146 1.11 -0.39 -4.43
C VAL A 146 -0.32 -0.09 -4.84
N TYR A 147 -0.63 1.17 -5.10
CA TYR A 147 -1.97 1.59 -5.52
C TYR A 147 -2.00 2.88 -6.33
N SER A 148 -3.07 3.08 -7.11
CA SER A 148 -3.29 4.31 -7.88
C SER A 148 -3.78 5.46 -6.99
N ASN A 149 -3.24 6.66 -7.14
CA ASN A 149 -3.71 7.89 -6.48
C ASN A 149 -4.72 8.70 -7.30
N LEU A 150 -5.20 8.17 -8.42
CA LEU A 150 -6.06 8.92 -9.36
C LEU A 150 -7.51 9.11 -8.87
N PHE A 151 -7.92 8.45 -7.79
CA PHE A 151 -9.28 8.56 -7.26
C PHE A 151 -9.39 9.66 -6.17
N LYS A 152 -10.61 10.17 -6.00
CA LYS A 152 -10.87 11.38 -5.21
C LYS A 152 -10.77 11.12 -3.70
N GLU A 153 -11.24 9.96 -3.26
CA GLU A 153 -11.35 9.54 -1.86
C GLU A 153 -10.05 8.94 -1.29
N ARG A 154 -8.91 9.16 -1.96
CA ARG A 154 -7.59 8.57 -1.58
C ARG A 154 -7.14 8.81 -0.16
N ALA A 155 -7.56 9.91 0.45
CA ALA A 155 -7.28 10.19 1.85
C ALA A 155 -7.93 9.18 2.81
N GLU A 156 -9.09 8.61 2.44
CA GLU A 156 -9.85 7.69 3.29
C GLU A 156 -9.22 6.29 3.37
N LEU A 157 -8.31 5.96 2.45
CA LEU A 157 -7.69 4.63 2.41
C LEU A 157 -6.40 4.52 3.19
N LEU A 158 -5.78 5.65 3.50
CA LEU A 158 -4.44 5.66 4.10
C LEU A 158 -4.44 5.04 5.50
N ASP A 159 -5.47 5.31 6.30
CA ASP A 159 -5.59 4.73 7.63
C ASP A 159 -5.85 3.21 7.59
N PRO A 160 -6.84 2.70 6.81
CA PRO A 160 -7.02 1.27 6.58
C PRO A 160 -5.77 0.55 6.06
N LEU A 161 -5.02 1.15 5.12
CA LEU A 161 -3.78 0.58 4.61
C LEU A 161 -2.71 0.47 5.70
N CYS A 162 -2.53 1.52 6.52
CA CYS A 162 -1.62 1.47 7.66
C CYS A 162 -2.03 0.38 8.65
N LYS A 163 -3.33 0.26 9.00
CA LYS A 163 -3.83 -0.81 9.88
C LYS A 163 -3.52 -2.19 9.32
N PHE A 164 -3.75 -2.41 8.03
CA PHE A 164 -3.48 -3.71 7.41
C PHE A 164 -1.99 -4.08 7.45
N HIS A 165 -1.11 -3.12 7.20
CA HIS A 165 0.34 -3.33 7.35
C HIS A 165 0.75 -3.58 8.81
N ILE A 166 0.13 -2.89 9.76
CA ILE A 166 0.35 -3.11 11.20
C ILE A 166 -0.09 -4.51 11.62
N ASP A 167 -1.26 -4.96 11.17
CA ASP A 167 -1.79 -6.29 11.47
C ASP A 167 -0.86 -7.38 10.93
N LEU A 168 -0.42 -7.25 9.67
CA LEU A 168 0.55 -8.17 9.08
C LEU A 168 1.87 -8.19 9.85
N VAL A 169 2.43 -7.02 10.16
CA VAL A 169 3.70 -6.91 10.90
C VAL A 169 3.59 -7.56 12.28
N ASN A 170 2.49 -7.30 13.01
CA ASN A 170 2.27 -7.92 14.31
C ASN A 170 2.18 -9.44 14.20
N TRP A 171 1.39 -9.94 13.26
CA TRP A 171 1.25 -11.38 13.05
C TRP A 171 2.60 -12.04 12.76
N PHE A 172 3.40 -11.45 11.88
CA PHE A 172 4.73 -11.96 11.53
C PHE A 172 5.73 -11.97 12.69
N GLN A 173 5.67 -10.97 13.57
CA GLN A 173 6.57 -10.87 14.73
C GLN A 173 6.11 -11.71 15.92
N ASP A 174 4.89 -12.23 15.89
CA ASP A 174 4.33 -13.10 16.92
C ASP A 174 4.41 -14.60 16.54
N LEU A 175 4.97 -14.92 15.37
CA LEU A 175 5.34 -16.28 14.93
C LEU A 175 6.54 -16.84 15.71
#